data_AF-B4QTS8-F1
#
_entry.id   AF-B4QTS8-F1
#
_cell.length_a   1.000
_cell.length_b   1.000
_cell.length_c   1.000
_cell.angle_alpha   90.00
_cell.angle_beta   90.00
_cell.angle_gamma   90.00
#
_symmetry.space_group_name_H-M   'P 1'
#
loop_
_entity.id
_entity.type
_entity.pdbx_description
1 polymer ?
#
loop_
_entity_poly.entity_id
_entity_poly.type
_entity_poly.pdbx_seq_one_letter_code
_entity_poly.pdbx_strand_id
1 'polypeptide(L)'
;MSNLRRQVLSAFKKLHRTRQYVFQGDANALAAGRLKINESFLQNRNESSEDEIQKMIKLAQDVDLELRTNVIQAQKKEDGVYELRITPETTRLDNVVFNPDAIIEKPRRQRGDKNTEGCCGGAAMAALEAEVQARNK
;
A
#
# COMPACT_ATOMS: atom_id res chain seq x y z
N MET A 1 15.09 -22.50 -28.68
CA MET A 1 14.98 -22.01 -27.29
C MET A 1 13.60 -22.41 -26.75
N SER A 2 13.52 -23.08 -25.60
CA SER A 2 12.24 -23.51 -25.02
C SER A 2 11.32 -22.29 -24.74
N ASN A 3 10.02 -22.44 -24.99
CA ASN A 3 9.02 -21.37 -24.83
C ASN A 3 9.04 -20.79 -23.40
N LEU A 4 9.13 -21.67 -22.39
CA LEU A 4 9.23 -21.30 -20.97
C LEU A 4 10.42 -20.39 -20.67
N ARG A 5 11.62 -20.70 -21.19
CA ARG A 5 12.81 -19.86 -20.99
C ARG A 5 12.60 -18.43 -21.51
N ARG A 6 11.92 -18.28 -22.65
CA ARG A 6 11.59 -16.96 -23.21
C ARG A 6 10.62 -16.20 -22.30
N GLN A 7 9.61 -16.89 -21.74
CA GLN A 7 8.65 -16.28 -20.82
C GLN A 7 9.31 -15.81 -19.52
N VAL A 8 10.17 -16.65 -18.91
CA VAL A 8 10.94 -16.28 -17.71
C VAL A 8 11.78 -15.04 -17.94
N LEU A 9 12.55 -15.00 -19.04
CA LEU A 9 13.38 -13.83 -19.37
C LEU A 9 12.55 -12.59 -19.68
N SER A 10 11.35 -12.76 -20.25
CA SER A 10 10.42 -11.66 -20.49
C SER A 10 9.92 -11.08 -19.17
N ALA A 11 9.46 -11.93 -18.23
CA ALA A 11 9.02 -11.53 -16.90
C ALA A 11 10.13 -10.84 -16.11
N PHE A 12 11.35 -11.39 -16.13
CA PHE A 12 12.53 -10.78 -15.49
C PHE A 12 12.81 -9.37 -16.02
N LYS A 13 12.81 -9.19 -17.35
CA LYS A 13 13.00 -7.88 -17.98
C LYS A 13 11.86 -6.92 -17.64
N LYS A 14 10.63 -7.42 -17.60
CA LYS A 14 9.44 -6.62 -17.28
C LYS A 14 9.53 -6.05 -15.86
N LEU A 15 9.83 -6.89 -14.86
CA LEU A 15 10.02 -6.46 -13.48
C LEU A 15 11.10 -5.38 -13.33
N HIS A 16 12.24 -5.52 -14.02
CA HIS A 16 13.28 -4.48 -13.98
C HIS A 16 12.84 -3.15 -14.61
N ARG A 17 12.06 -3.19 -15.69
CA ARG A 17 11.49 -1.98 -16.30
C ARG A 17 10.47 -1.33 -15.36
N THR A 18 9.60 -2.13 -14.75
CA THR A 18 8.59 -1.66 -13.80
C THR A 18 9.23 -1.05 -12.57
N ARG A 19 10.28 -1.67 -12.01
CA ARG A 19 11.08 -1.07 -10.95
C ARG A 19 11.63 0.30 -11.35
N GLN A 20 12.19 0.43 -12.55
CA GLN A 20 12.74 1.72 -13.03
C GLN A 20 11.66 2.78 -13.20
N TYR A 21 10.47 2.38 -13.64
CA TYR A 21 9.34 3.26 -13.84
C TYR A 21 8.73 3.73 -12.50
N VAL A 22 8.42 2.78 -11.61
CA VAL A 22 7.78 3.01 -10.31
C VAL A 22 8.70 3.72 -9.33
N PHE A 23 9.98 3.37 -9.27
CA PHE A 23 10.95 3.93 -8.32
C PHE A 23 11.86 5.00 -8.96
N GLN A 24 11.40 5.70 -9.98
CA GLN A 24 12.21 6.71 -10.67
C GLN A 24 12.71 7.78 -9.68
N GLY A 25 14.01 8.10 -9.75
CA GLY A 25 14.62 9.11 -8.88
C GLY A 25 14.98 8.62 -7.46
N ASP A 26 14.54 7.43 -7.05
CA ASP A 26 14.88 6.83 -5.76
C ASP A 26 16.00 5.79 -5.92
N ALA A 27 17.25 6.24 -5.77
CA ALA A 27 18.42 5.37 -5.94
C ALA A 27 18.44 4.18 -4.97
N ASN A 28 17.95 4.38 -3.74
CA ASN A 28 17.94 3.34 -2.71
C ASN A 28 16.93 2.26 -3.04
N ALA A 29 15.68 2.64 -3.37
CA ALA A 29 14.66 1.69 -3.78
C ALA A 29 15.02 0.98 -5.09
N LEU A 30 15.63 1.68 -6.05
CA LEU A 30 16.11 1.07 -7.29
C LEU A 30 17.19 0.02 -7.06
N ALA A 31 18.13 0.28 -6.14
CA ALA A 31 19.18 -0.67 -5.77
C ALA A 31 18.61 -1.88 -5.02
N ALA A 32 17.79 -1.65 -3.99
CA ALA A 32 17.15 -2.70 -3.21
C ALA A 32 16.26 -3.59 -4.10
N GLY A 33 15.43 -3.00 -4.95
CA GLY A 33 14.60 -3.73 -5.90
C GLY A 33 15.42 -4.54 -6.91
N ARG A 34 16.57 -4.00 -7.37
CA ARG A 34 17.49 -4.77 -8.23
C ARG A 34 18.00 -6.04 -7.55
N LEU A 35 18.48 -5.89 -6.31
CA LEU A 35 19.03 -7.00 -5.54
C LEU A 35 17.96 -8.05 -5.29
N LYS A 36 16.75 -7.63 -4.89
CA LYS A 36 15.69 -8.58 -4.57
C LYS A 36 15.21 -9.37 -5.79
N ILE A 37 15.01 -8.70 -6.93
CA ILE A 37 14.66 -9.39 -8.19
C ILE A 37 15.75 -10.41 -8.55
N ASN A 38 17.02 -10.02 -8.50
CA ASN A 38 18.11 -10.93 -8.84
C ASN A 38 18.20 -12.14 -7.88
N GLU A 39 18.06 -11.90 -6.58
CA GLU A 39 18.08 -12.93 -5.55
C GLU A 39 16.97 -13.96 -5.78
N SER A 40 15.72 -13.52 -5.95
CA SER A 40 14.58 -14.42 -6.15
C SER A 40 14.69 -15.25 -7.43
N PHE A 41 15.21 -14.69 -8.52
CA PHE A 41 15.44 -15.46 -9.75
C PHE A 41 16.64 -16.40 -9.65
N LEU A 42 17.65 -16.04 -8.85
CA LEU A 42 18.81 -16.90 -8.62
C LEU A 42 18.46 -18.10 -7.74
N GLN A 43 17.65 -17.89 -6.69
CA GLN A 43 17.17 -18.95 -5.80
C GLN A 43 16.41 -20.03 -6.56
N ASN A 44 15.60 -19.64 -7.55
CA ASN A 44 14.77 -20.55 -8.34
C ASN A 44 15.43 -21.00 -9.66
N ARG A 45 16.72 -20.76 -9.85
CA ARG A 45 17.43 -21.03 -11.12
C ARG A 45 17.42 -22.51 -11.52
N ASN A 46 17.46 -23.40 -10.53
CA ASN A 46 17.63 -24.84 -10.74
C ASN A 46 16.31 -25.61 -10.78
N GLU A 47 15.16 -24.92 -10.73
CA GLU A 47 13.88 -25.61 -10.79
C GLU A 47 13.61 -26.23 -12.15
N SER A 48 13.26 -27.51 -12.11
CA SER A 48 13.05 -28.37 -13.28
C SER A 48 11.60 -28.76 -13.50
N SER A 49 10.69 -28.44 -12.57
CA SER A 49 9.25 -28.68 -12.72
C SER A 49 8.60 -27.58 -13.57
N GLU A 50 7.97 -27.95 -14.69
CA GLU A 50 7.33 -26.99 -15.59
C GLU A 50 6.16 -26.25 -14.92
N ASP A 51 5.36 -26.96 -14.11
CA ASP A 51 4.21 -26.38 -13.40
C ASP A 51 4.65 -25.30 -12.39
N GLU A 52 5.74 -25.56 -11.65
CA GLU A 52 6.27 -24.60 -10.68
C GLU A 52 6.88 -23.39 -11.38
N ILE A 53 7.62 -23.58 -12.48
CA ILE A 53 8.13 -22.47 -13.30
C ILE A 53 6.97 -21.58 -13.77
N GLN A 54 5.85 -22.17 -14.19
CA GLN A 54 4.72 -21.40 -14.68
C GLN A 54 4.00 -20.64 -13.55
N LYS A 55 3.92 -21.20 -12.34
CA LYS A 55 3.44 -20.48 -11.15
C LYS A 55 4.34 -19.29 -10.81
N MET A 56 5.67 -19.47 -10.87
CA MET A 56 6.62 -18.38 -10.59
C MET A 56 6.54 -17.27 -11.65
N ILE A 57 6.32 -17.61 -12.92
CA ILE A 57 6.10 -16.62 -13.99
C ILE A 57 4.83 -15.81 -13.70
N LYS A 58 3.73 -16.46 -13.30
CA LYS A 58 2.48 -15.78 -12.93
C LYS A 58 2.71 -14.84 -11.73
N LEU A 59 3.38 -15.33 -10.69
CA LEU A 59 3.73 -14.51 -9.53
C LEU A 59 4.53 -13.26 -9.95
N ALA A 60 5.51 -13.40 -10.86
CA ALA A 60 6.28 -12.26 -11.36
C ALA A 60 5.42 -11.25 -12.15
N GLN A 61 4.38 -11.72 -12.84
CA GLN A 61 3.43 -10.86 -13.54
C GLN A 61 2.46 -10.15 -12.59
N ASP A 62 2.04 -10.83 -11.52
CA ASP A 62 1.16 -10.25 -10.50
C ASP A 62 1.91 -9.16 -9.70
N VAL A 63 3.16 -9.43 -9.33
CA VAL A 63 4.03 -8.41 -8.69
C VAL A 63 4.25 -7.21 -9.60
N ASP A 64 4.43 -7.43 -10.90
CA ASP A 64 4.52 -6.34 -11.89
C ASP A 64 3.26 -5.46 -11.90
N LEU A 65 2.07 -6.08 -11.84
CA LEU A 65 0.81 -5.36 -11.77
C LEU A 65 0.69 -4.58 -10.47
N GLU A 66 0.91 -5.23 -9.32
CA GLU A 66 0.81 -4.60 -8.01
C GLU A 66 1.72 -3.39 -7.86
N LEU A 67 2.97 -3.49 -8.34
CA LEU A 67 3.92 -2.36 -8.29
C LEU A 67 3.44 -1.17 -9.12
N ARG A 68 2.75 -1.39 -10.25
CA ARG A 68 2.26 -0.31 -11.12
C ARG A 68 0.96 0.30 -10.60
N THR A 69 0.09 -0.52 -10.02
CA THR A 69 -1.24 -0.09 -9.62
C THR A 69 -1.32 0.44 -8.19
N ASN A 70 -0.55 -0.14 -7.26
CA ASN A 70 -0.74 0.09 -5.82
C ASN A 70 0.40 0.91 -5.19
N VAL A 71 1.56 1.00 -5.83
CA VAL A 71 2.71 1.75 -5.30
C VAL A 71 2.75 3.15 -5.89
N ILE A 72 2.80 4.16 -5.03
CA ILE A 72 2.99 5.57 -5.40
C ILE A 72 4.21 6.13 -4.68
N GLN A 73 4.90 7.08 -5.32
CA GLN A 73 6.04 7.78 -4.73
C GLN A 73 5.60 9.12 -4.16
N ALA A 74 6.09 9.45 -2.97
CA ALA A 74 5.95 10.77 -2.35
C ALA A 74 7.32 11.45 -2.30
N GLN A 75 7.45 12.63 -2.90
CA GLN A 75 8.67 13.44 -2.83
C GLN A 75 8.44 14.64 -1.91
N LYS A 76 9.29 14.80 -0.90
CA LYS A 76 9.26 15.98 -0.02
C LYS A 76 9.73 17.21 -0.81
N LYS A 77 8.88 18.23 -0.93
CA LYS A 77 9.24 19.53 -1.52
C LYS A 77 9.66 20.52 -0.44
N GLU A 78 8.86 20.62 0.61
CA GLU A 78 9.05 21.55 1.73
C GLU A 78 8.74 20.83 3.05
N ASP A 79 8.93 21.51 4.18
CA ASP A 79 8.59 20.95 5.48
C ASP A 79 7.08 20.75 5.61
N GLY A 80 6.68 19.48 5.69
CA GLY A 80 5.27 19.08 5.77
C GLY A 80 4.56 18.95 4.42
N VAL A 81 5.20 19.31 3.29
CA VAL A 81 4.59 19.24 1.96
C VAL A 81 5.25 18.16 1.11
N TYR A 82 4.43 17.20 0.67
CA TYR A 82 4.83 16.09 -0.17
C TYR A 82 4.08 16.11 -1.49
N GLU A 83 4.81 15.97 -2.60
CA GLU A 83 4.24 15.77 -3.92
C GLU A 83 4.09 14.27 -4.19
N LEU A 84 2.87 13.84 -4.49
CA LEU A 84 2.58 12.45 -4.85
C LEU A 84 2.66 12.28 -6.37
N ARG A 85 3.47 11.33 -6.82
CA ARG A 85 3.53 10.92 -8.22
C ARG A 85 2.52 9.80 -8.46
N ILE A 86 1.30 10.20 -8.83
CA ILE A 86 0.23 9.28 -9.21
C ILE A 86 0.27 9.06 -10.73
N THR A 87 0.42 7.82 -11.16
CA THR A 87 0.43 7.45 -12.58
C THR A 87 -0.98 7.08 -13.05
N PRO A 88 -1.28 7.10 -14.36
CA PRO A 88 -2.61 6.73 -14.86
C PRO A 88 -2.99 5.26 -14.57
N GLU A 89 -2.02 4.41 -14.29
CA GLU A 89 -2.21 3.00 -13.98
C GLU A 89 -2.49 2.74 -12.50
N THR A 90 -2.27 3.75 -11.65
CA THR A 90 -2.53 3.65 -10.23
C THR A 90 -4.03 3.48 -10.00
N THR A 91 -4.42 2.42 -9.29
CA THR A 91 -5.83 2.15 -8.99
C THR A 91 -6.40 3.30 -8.18
N ARG A 92 -7.48 3.89 -8.69
CA ARG A 92 -8.26 4.91 -8.00
C ARG A 92 -9.57 4.29 -7.55
N LEU A 93 -9.95 4.55 -6.31
CA LEU A 93 -11.27 4.17 -5.81
C LEU A 93 -12.31 5.14 -6.35
N ASP A 94 -13.54 4.66 -6.47
CA ASP A 94 -14.67 5.52 -6.82
C ASP A 94 -14.96 6.48 -5.67
N ASN A 95 -14.91 7.78 -5.95
CA ASN A 95 -15.26 8.78 -4.97
C ASN A 95 -16.78 8.73 -4.73
N VAL A 96 -17.18 8.37 -3.51
CA VAL A 96 -18.56 8.53 -3.06
C VAL A 96 -18.75 9.99 -2.66
N VAL A 97 -19.71 10.67 -3.28
CA VAL A 97 -20.03 12.06 -2.96
C VAL A 97 -20.46 12.15 -1.50
N PHE A 98 -19.96 13.16 -0.78
CA PHE A 98 -20.38 13.43 0.58
C PHE A 98 -21.90 13.65 0.61
N ASN A 99 -22.60 12.77 1.34
CA ASN A 99 -24.03 12.88 1.57
C ASN A 99 -24.25 13.40 3.01
N PRO A 100 -24.74 14.64 3.20
CA PRO A 100 -24.99 15.20 4.53
C PRO A 100 -26.05 14.43 5.31
N ASP A 101 -26.93 13.70 4.62
CA ASP A 101 -28.00 12.90 5.22
C ASP A 101 -27.61 11.42 5.39
N ALA A 102 -26.32 11.08 5.26
CA ALA A 102 -25.85 9.72 5.46
C ALA A 102 -26.09 9.27 6.91
N ILE A 103 -26.95 8.26 7.08
CA ILE A 103 -27.18 7.62 8.37
C ILE A 103 -25.93 6.79 8.70
N ILE A 104 -25.05 7.31 9.55
CA ILE A 104 -23.89 6.58 10.07
C ILE A 104 -24.42 5.56 11.08
N GLU A 105 -24.53 4.30 10.66
CA GLU A 105 -24.91 3.22 11.57
C GLU A 105 -23.86 3.11 12.69
N LYS A 106 -24.33 3.13 13.94
CA LYS A 106 -23.45 2.91 15.09
C LYS A 106 -22.87 1.50 14.99
N PRO A 107 -21.56 1.31 15.23
CA PRO A 107 -20.94 -0.01 15.16
C PRO A 107 -21.70 -0.99 16.06
N ARG A 108 -21.97 -2.19 15.51
CA ARG A 108 -22.73 -3.23 16.19
C ARG A 108 -21.97 -3.64 17.45
N ARG A 109 -22.53 -3.33 18.62
CA ARG A 109 -21.91 -3.66 19.91
C ARG A 109 -21.65 -5.16 20.01
N GLN A 110 -20.41 -5.54 20.26
CA GLN A 110 -20.08 -6.92 20.56
C GLN A 110 -20.73 -7.30 21.89
N ARG A 111 -21.27 -8.52 21.97
CA ARG A 111 -22.06 -8.99 23.11
C ARG A 111 -21.15 -9.06 24.34
N GLY A 112 -21.26 -8.10 25.27
CA GLY A 112 -20.43 -8.00 26.48
C GLY A 112 -19.91 -6.59 26.78
N ASP A 113 -20.03 -5.64 25.85
CA ASP A 113 -19.54 -4.29 26.03
C ASP A 113 -20.47 -3.50 26.97
N LYS A 114 -19.95 -3.12 28.16
CA LYS A 114 -20.68 -2.25 29.10
C LYS A 114 -20.75 -0.84 28.51
N ASN A 115 -21.80 -0.08 28.87
CA ASN A 115 -21.91 1.35 28.54
C ASN A 115 -20.76 2.12 29.22
N THR A 116 -19.57 2.13 28.63
CA THR A 116 -18.59 3.17 28.90
C THR A 116 -18.75 4.22 27.81
N GLU A 117 -19.14 5.40 28.25
CA GLU A 117 -19.27 6.61 27.46
C GLU A 117 -18.03 6.80 26.57
N GLY A 118 -18.26 6.95 25.26
CA GLY A 118 -17.36 7.52 24.26
C GLY A 118 -15.87 7.19 24.37
N CYS A 119 -15.38 6.33 23.48
CA CYS A 119 -13.96 6.23 23.18
C CYS A 119 -13.48 7.55 22.54
N CYS A 120 -12.52 8.19 23.20
CA CYS A 120 -11.85 9.46 22.88
C CYS A 120 -12.66 10.74 23.17
N GLY A 121 -12.47 11.29 24.38
CA GLY A 121 -12.62 12.73 24.65
C GLY A 121 -13.65 13.15 25.70
N GLY A 122 -14.66 12.33 26.01
CA GLY A 122 -15.76 12.73 26.90
C GLY A 122 -15.32 13.06 28.34
N ALA A 123 -14.53 12.18 28.94
CA ALA A 123 -14.05 12.36 30.31
C ALA A 123 -13.08 13.55 30.47
N ALA A 124 -12.27 13.82 29.44
CA ALA A 124 -11.31 14.94 29.46
C ALA A 124 -12.02 16.29 29.33
N MET A 125 -13.08 16.38 28.53
CA MET A 125 -13.89 17.60 28.37
C MET A 125 -14.67 17.94 29.63
N ALA A 126 -15.27 16.93 30.30
CA ALA A 126 -16.01 17.15 31.54
C ALA A 126 -15.11 17.64 32.69
N ALA A 127 -13.89 17.12 32.78
CA ALA A 127 -12.91 17.58 33.77
C ALA A 127 -12.46 19.03 33.52
N LEU A 128 -12.24 19.39 32.24
CA LEU A 128 -11.88 20.74 31.84
C LEU A 128 -13.01 21.74 32.14
N GLU A 129 -14.26 21.38 31.85
CA GLU A 129 -15.43 22.22 32.16
C GLU A 129 -15.61 22.45 33.66
N ALA A 130 -15.37 21.42 34.48
CA ALA A 130 -15.43 21.54 35.94
C ALA A 130 -14.32 22.47 36.49
N GLU A 131 -13.10 22.38 35.97
CA GLU A 131 -12.00 23.28 36.33
C GLU A 131 -12.27 24.73 35.93
N VAL A 132 -12.83 24.96 34.74
CA VAL A 132 -13.18 26.30 34.25
C VAL A 132 -14.29 26.92 35.10
N GLN A 133 -15.30 26.13 35.51
CA GLN A 133 -16.37 26.61 36.38
C GLN A 133 -15.88 26.92 37.81
N ALA A 134 -14.91 26.18 38.32
CA ALA A 134 -14.31 26.44 39.64
C ALA A 134 -13.44 27.71 39.66
N ARG A 135 -12.85 28.11 38.53
CA ARG A 135 -12.05 29.34 38.39
C ARG A 135 -12.89 30.61 38.22
N ASN A 136 -14.14 30.48 37.77
CA ASN A 136 -15.05 31.60 37.51
C ASN A 136 -16.00 31.92 38.68
N LYS A 137 -15.78 31.28 39.85
CA LYS A 137 -16.40 31.61 41.14
C LYS A 137 -15.36 32.23 42.06
#